data_AF-W8Q206-F1
#
_entry.id   AF-W8Q206-F1
#
_cell.length_a   1.000
_cell.length_b   1.000
_cell.length_c   1.000
_cell.angle_alpha   90.00
_cell.angle_beta   90.00
_cell.angle_gamma   90.00
#
_symmetry.space_group_name_H-M   'P 1'
#
loop_
_entity.id
_entity.type
_entity.pdbx_description
1 polymer ?
#
loop_
_entity_poly.entity_id
_entity_poly.type
_entity_poly.pdbx_seq_one_letter_code
_entity_poly.pdbx_strand_id
1 'polypeptide(L)'
;MDILDAEESDVDLIELQGEVENMEAFDGRLNKELVQLEFGTCVLHGRKIDKEFNIIETDVCNGRPCLKVIKKVKCVYLFDKPPRYRSSGLGRGN
;
A
#
# COMPACT_ATOMS: atom_id res chain seq x y z
N MET A 1 -27.11 -12.83 -2.44
CA MET A 1 -26.39 -11.60 -2.05
C MET A 1 -25.88 -11.04 -3.35
N ASP A 2 -26.42 -9.90 -3.77
CA ASP A 2 -26.10 -9.33 -5.07
C ASP A 2 -24.80 -8.53 -4.95
N ILE A 3 -23.93 -8.67 -5.94
CA ILE A 3 -22.67 -7.94 -6.05
C ILE A 3 -22.85 -6.91 -7.16
N LEU A 4 -22.81 -5.62 -6.81
CA LEU A 4 -22.89 -4.53 -7.76
C LEU A 4 -21.47 -4.12 -8.21
N ASP A 5 -21.29 -3.93 -9.52
CA ASP A 5 -20.00 -3.55 -10.12
C ASP A 5 -19.65 -2.08 -9.85
N ALA A 6 -18.34 -1.82 -9.71
CA ALA A 6 -17.77 -0.49 -9.52
C ALA A 6 -17.23 0.10 -10.84
N GLU A 7 -17.13 1.43 -10.88
CA GLU A 7 -16.24 2.13 -11.82
C GLU A 7 -14.77 1.81 -11.51
N GLU A 8 -13.93 1.65 -12.54
CA GLU A 8 -12.49 1.48 -12.35
C GLU A 8 -11.91 2.73 -11.67
N SER A 9 -11.16 2.52 -10.58
CA SER A 9 -10.48 3.58 -9.85
C SER A 9 -9.01 3.21 -9.73
N ASP A 10 -8.11 4.12 -10.10
CA ASP A 10 -6.65 3.95 -10.04
C ASP A 10 -6.15 4.02 -8.59
N VAL A 11 -6.51 3.01 -7.79
CA VAL A 11 -6.02 2.87 -6.42
C VAL A 11 -4.90 1.86 -6.37
N ASP A 12 -3.75 2.31 -5.86
CA ASP A 12 -2.63 1.43 -5.53
C ASP A 12 -2.81 0.86 -4.11
N LEU A 13 -2.49 -0.42 -3.95
CA LEU A 13 -2.43 -1.05 -2.63
C LEU A 13 -0.97 -1.20 -2.21
N ILE A 14 -0.66 -0.73 -1.00
CA ILE A 14 0.65 -0.89 -0.36
C ILE A 14 0.49 -1.89 0.77
N GLU A 15 1.32 -2.93 0.79
CA GLU A 15 1.35 -3.92 1.87
C GLU A 15 2.72 -3.87 2.55
N LEU A 16 2.71 -3.67 3.87
CA LEU A 16 3.90 -3.52 4.72
C LEU A 16 3.93 -4.65 5.74
N GLN A 17 5.03 -5.40 5.81
CA GLN A 17 5.21 -6.41 6.85
C GLN A 17 5.79 -5.76 8.12
N GLY A 18 4.91 -5.28 8.99
CA GLY A 18 5.25 -4.67 10.27
C GLY A 18 4.10 -3.84 10.81
N GLU A 19 4.18 -3.46 12.08
CA GLU A 19 3.27 -2.47 12.63
C GLU A 19 3.73 -1.08 12.20
N VAL A 20 2.83 -0.31 11.59
CA VAL A 20 3.06 1.12 11.38
C VAL A 20 2.74 1.80 12.71
N GLU A 21 3.76 1.99 13.55
CA GLU A 21 3.64 2.79 14.77
C GLU A 21 3.24 4.21 14.38
N ASN A 22 2.01 4.63 14.72
CA ASN A 22 1.39 5.90 14.33
C ASN A 22 1.22 6.11 12.81
N MET A 23 0.08 5.67 12.25
CA MET A 23 -0.34 6.06 10.90
C MET A 23 -0.41 7.58 10.69
N GLU A 24 -0.70 8.36 11.74
CA GLU A 24 -0.70 9.84 11.69
C GLU A 24 0.70 10.43 11.48
N ALA A 25 1.76 9.68 11.80
CA ALA A 25 3.15 10.05 11.60
C ALA A 25 3.77 9.41 10.33
N PHE A 26 2.96 8.73 9.51
CA PHE A 26 3.42 8.12 8.27
C PHE A 26 3.78 9.20 7.23
N ASP A 27 5.05 9.61 7.22
CA ASP A 27 5.63 10.58 6.28
C ASP A 27 6.28 9.92 5.06
N GLY A 28 5.96 8.65 4.80
CA GLY A 28 6.60 7.82 3.79
C GLY A 28 6.32 8.29 2.36
N ARG A 29 7.36 8.35 1.52
CA ARG A 29 7.25 8.64 0.09
C ARG A 29 7.42 7.36 -0.74
N LEU A 30 6.42 7.04 -1.55
CA LEU A 30 6.49 5.92 -2.50
C LEU A 30 7.14 6.36 -3.82
N ASN A 31 8.23 5.70 -4.19
CA ASN A 31 8.79 5.70 -5.55
C ASN A 31 8.33 4.42 -6.26
N LYS A 32 7.36 4.54 -7.17
CA LYS A 32 6.77 3.40 -7.90
C LYS A 32 7.71 2.77 -8.93
N GLU A 33 8.58 3.57 -9.55
CA GLU A 33 9.52 3.07 -10.56
C GLU A 33 10.55 2.13 -9.95
N LEU A 34 11.07 2.50 -8.77
CA LEU A 34 12.04 1.70 -8.04
C LEU A 34 11.40 0.72 -7.05
N VAL A 35 10.09 0.82 -6.85
CA VAL A 35 9.33 0.14 -5.79
C VAL A 35 10.01 0.30 -4.43
N GLN A 36 10.18 1.56 -4.03
CA GLN A 36 10.81 1.94 -2.78
C GLN A 36 9.87 2.80 -1.95
N LEU A 37 9.81 2.52 -0.65
CA LEU A 37 9.12 3.37 0.32
C LEU A 37 10.19 4.02 1.19
N GLU A 38 10.33 5.33 1.03
CA GLU A 38 11.33 6.13 1.74
C GLU A 38 10.71 6.75 2.98
N PHE A 39 11.35 6.51 4.12
CA PHE A 39 11.15 7.22 5.38
C PHE A 39 12.41 8.05 5.66
N GLY A 40 12.31 9.13 6.43
CA GLY A 40 13.41 10.10 6.60
C GLY A 40 14.81 9.48 6.81
N THR A 41 14.90 8.39 7.60
CA THR A 41 16.17 7.69 7.92
C THR A 41 16.34 6.31 7.27
N CYS A 42 15.29 5.74 6.67
CA CYS A 42 15.34 4.37 6.14
C CYS A 42 14.56 4.21 4.83
N VAL A 43 14.90 3.17 4.09
CA VAL A 43 14.22 2.81 2.84
C VAL A 43 13.78 1.35 2.93
N LEU A 44 12.52 1.10 2.63
CA LEU A 44 12.00 -0.24 2.37
C LEU A 44 12.07 -0.51 0.88
N HIS A 45 12.67 -1.63 0.52
CA HIS A 45 12.68 -2.11 -0.86
C HIS A 45 11.56 -3.13 -1.02
N GLY A 46 10.66 -2.87 -1.96
CA GLY A 46 9.54 -3.74 -2.23
C GLY A 46 9.63 -4.43 -3.58
N ARG A 47 8.48 -4.97 -3.99
CA ARG A 47 8.23 -5.55 -5.30
C ARG A 47 6.78 -5.31 -5.71
N LYS A 48 6.55 -5.11 -7.01
CA LYS A 48 5.21 -5.03 -7.57
C LYS A 48 4.68 -6.44 -7.79
N ILE A 49 3.45 -6.69 -7.36
CA ILE A 49 2.71 -7.93 -7.60
C ILE A 49 1.50 -7.56 -8.45
N ASP A 50 1.46 -8.06 -9.69
CA ASP A 50 0.31 -7.90 -10.59
C ASP A 50 -0.75 -8.94 -10.20
N LYS A 51 -1.59 -8.57 -9.24
CA LYS A 51 -2.71 -9.37 -8.76
C LYS A 51 -3.91 -8.46 -8.53
N GLU A 52 -5.05 -8.89 -9.05
CA GLU A 52 -6.29 -8.13 -8.96
C GLU A 52 -6.99 -8.37 -7.62
N PHE A 53 -7.45 -7.28 -6.99
CA PHE A 53 -8.25 -7.31 -5.78
C PHE A 53 -9.47 -6.41 -5.93
N ASN A 54 -10.60 -6.85 -5.37
CA ASN A 54 -11.81 -6.05 -5.29
C ASN A 54 -11.96 -5.55 -3.85
N ILE A 55 -12.07 -4.23 -3.68
CA ILE A 55 -12.47 -3.64 -2.40
C ILE A 55 -13.99 -3.66 -2.38
N ILE A 56 -14.56 -4.29 -1.35
CA ILE A 56 -15.99 -4.43 -1.17
C ILE A 56 -16.46 -3.61 0.03
N GLU A 57 -17.62 -3.00 -0.10
CA GLU A 57 -18.34 -2.32 0.98
C GLU A 57 -19.68 -3.03 1.21
N THR A 58 -20.06 -3.17 2.48
CA THR A 58 -21.40 -3.66 2.86
C THR A 58 -22.40 -2.52 2.77
N ASP A 59 -23.52 -2.74 2.10
CA ASP A 59 -24.57 -1.73 1.90
C ASP A 59 -25.97 -2.34 2.05
N VAL A 60 -27.02 -1.51 1.96
CA VAL A 60 -28.42 -1.92 1.97
C VAL A 60 -29.10 -1.50 0.67
N CYS A 61 -29.35 -2.47 -0.20
CA CYS A 61 -30.02 -2.29 -1.48
C CYS A 61 -31.47 -2.74 -1.36
N ASN A 62 -32.45 -1.85 -1.59
CA ASN A 62 -33.89 -2.17 -1.52
C ASN A 62 -34.31 -2.86 -0.20
N GLY A 63 -33.74 -2.42 0.93
CA GLY A 63 -34.05 -2.96 2.25
C GLY A 63 -33.41 -4.32 2.56
N ARG A 64 -32.46 -4.79 1.74
CA ARG A 64 -31.72 -6.04 1.97
C ARG A 64 -30.20 -5.79 2.00
N PRO A 65 -29.45 -6.52 2.85
CA PRO A 65 -27.98 -6.46 2.83
C PRO A 65 -27.42 -6.85 1.45
N CYS A 66 -26.52 -6.04 0.91
CA CYS A 66 -25.82 -6.26 -0.35
C CYS A 66 -24.31 -5.98 -0.20
N LEU A 67 -23.49 -6.48 -1.12
CA LEU A 67 -22.09 -6.10 -1.24
C LEU A 67 -21.93 -5.27 -2.51
N LYS A 68 -21.22 -4.17 -2.40
CA LYS A 68 -20.85 -3.35 -3.54
C LYS A 68 -19.35 -3.43 -3.74
N VAL A 69 -18.90 -3.77 -4.94
CA VAL A 69 -17.51 -3.50 -5.28
C VAL A 69 -17.40 -1.99 -5.38
N ILE A 70 -16.48 -1.41 -4.61
CA ILE A 70 -16.26 0.04 -4.60
C ILE A 70 -14.99 0.42 -5.34
N LYS A 71 -14.00 -0.50 -5.42
CA LYS A 71 -12.75 -0.29 -6.15
C LYS A 71 -12.17 -1.60 -6.68
N LYS A 72 -11.47 -1.52 -7.80
CA LYS A 72 -10.64 -2.61 -8.36
C LYS A 72 -9.18 -2.20 -8.32
N VAL A 73 -8.36 -2.97 -7.62
CA VAL A 73 -6.91 -2.77 -7.50
C VAL A 73 -6.22 -3.73 -8.46
N LYS A 74 -5.41 -3.21 -9.38
CA LYS A 74 -4.71 -4.02 -10.41
C LYS A 74 -3.37 -4.57 -9.94
N CYS A 75 -2.74 -3.92 -8.95
CA CYS A 75 -1.45 -4.35 -8.44
C CYS A 75 -1.22 -3.94 -6.99
N VAL A 76 -0.32 -4.67 -6.34
CA VAL A 76 0.10 -4.46 -4.96
C VAL A 76 1.60 -4.14 -4.94
N TYR A 77 1.99 -3.12 -4.18
CA TYR A 77 3.39 -2.87 -3.84
C TYR A 77 3.66 -3.50 -2.47
N LEU A 78 4.32 -4.66 -2.48
CA LEU A 78 4.63 -5.43 -1.29
C LEU A 78 6.03 -5.07 -0.77
N PHE A 79 6.11 -4.72 0.50
CA PHE A 79 7.34 -4.40 1.24
C PHE A 79 7.53 -5.43 2.37
N ASP A 80 8.13 -6.56 2.01
CA ASP A 80 8.36 -7.74 2.87
C ASP A 80 9.83 -7.88 3.34
N LYS A 81 10.65 -6.87 3.06
CA LYS A 81 12.08 -6.86 3.39
C LYS A 81 12.37 -5.90 4.55
N PRO A 82 13.41 -6.19 5.36
CA PRO A 82 13.81 -5.31 6.45
C PRO A 82 14.26 -3.93 5.92
N PRO A 83 14.11 -2.87 6.75
CA PRO A 83 14.54 -1.53 6.40
C PRO A 83 16.05 -1.43 6.19
N ARG A 84 16.42 -0.63 5.19
CA ARG A 84 17.81 -0.22 4.95
C ARG A 84 17.99 1.20 5.44
N TYR A 85 18.83 1.38 6.45
CA TYR A 85 19.14 2.70 6.99
C TYR A 85 20.18 3.40 6.14
N ARG A 86 19.99 4.70 5.90
CA ARG A 86 21.00 5.52 5.26
C ARG A 86 22.19 5.59 6.21
N SER A 87 23.39 5.19 5.76
CA SER A 87 24.60 5.42 6.52
C SER A 87 24.76 6.92 6.72
N SER A 88 24.62 7.38 7.96
CA SER A 88 25.09 8.71 8.34
C SER A 88 26.59 8.71 8.13
N GLY A 89 27.04 9.21 6.97
CA GLY A 89 28.45 9.37 6.65
C GLY A 89 29.08 10.42 7.55
N LEU A 90 29.27 10.10 8.83
CA LEU A 90 30.31 10.73 9.64
C LEU A 90 31.63 10.15 9.14
N GLY A 91 32.27 10.94 8.28
CA GLY A 91 33.52 10.63 7.62
C GLY A 91 34.57 10.11 8.60
N ARG A 92 35.13 8.94 8.28
CA ARG A 92 36.51 8.64 8.68
C ARG A 92 37.40 9.56 7.86
N GLY A 93 37.63 10.77 8.35
CA GLY A 93 38.79 11.55 7.94
C GLY A 93 40.03 10.81 8.41
N ASN A 94 40.89 10.44 7.45
CA ASN A 94 42.30 10.20 7.73
C ASN A 94 42.99 11.54 8.02
#